data_AF-A0A3Q0ISC4-F1
#
_entry.id   AF-A0A3Q0ISC4-F1
#
_cell.length_a   1.000
_cell.length_b   1.000
_cell.length_c   1.000
_cell.angle_alpha   90.00
_cell.angle_beta   90.00
_cell.angle_gamma   90.00
#
_symmetry.space_group_name_H-M   'P 1'
#
loop_
_entity.id
_entity.type
_entity.pdbx_description
1 polymer ?
#
loop_
_entity_poly.entity_id
_entity_poly.type
_entity_poly.pdbx_seq_one_letter_code
_entity_poly.pdbx_strand_id
1 'polypeptide(L)'
;MFTKLRLSSLYVILYVLNACHVSSDAPPAMELIQDFLKRVSLRGVHYREEFLYGNKRLLDEYDFIIVGAGVGGCVVAHRLSEVPSWKVLLIEAGDEDRIFTDLVLISHYYQFTPYNWGFKTTPQKNACLGLPNNQCLWPQGKGVGGSTIINGNIFTRGFPNDFNEWESLGNTGWSFDDVLKYFKKFERINIPELNSDTVYHNTNGLLNVEYSPYKSKLSDIFLKSSKELGYTNIDYNNPNTKIGFSIVQSTIKNGRRMTASKAYLKPIIDRTNLHVIKNSRVVKIIIDPISKQAKGVELVKNGHKRSVFARKEVIVSSGAFNSPKLLMLSGVGPREHLTELGIPVVQDLRVGDNLMEHVAYSALTFGINKTFSVVTKRLLRQPIKTGVK
;
A
#
# COMPACT_ATOMS: atom_id res chain seq x y z
N MET A 1 -47.09 15.34 -10.67
CA MET A 1 -46.08 16.07 -11.46
C MET A 1 -45.10 16.71 -10.48
N PHE A 2 -43.89 16.16 -10.45
CA PHE A 2 -42.63 16.62 -9.81
C PHE A 2 -42.58 17.02 -8.32
N THR A 3 -42.11 16.03 -7.55
CA THR A 3 -41.44 16.07 -6.25
C THR A 3 -40.07 16.75 -6.32
N LYS A 4 -39.81 17.70 -5.41
CA LYS A 4 -38.47 18.12 -4.95
C LYS A 4 -38.57 18.59 -3.49
N LEU A 5 -38.38 17.66 -2.55
CA LEU A 5 -37.99 17.98 -1.19
C LEU A 5 -36.52 17.59 -1.03
N ARG A 6 -35.66 18.60 -0.84
CA ARG A 6 -34.23 18.42 -0.53
C ARG A 6 -34.10 18.02 0.95
N LEU A 7 -33.89 16.73 1.20
CA LEU A 7 -33.38 16.22 2.46
C LEU A 7 -31.87 16.46 2.55
N SER A 8 -31.48 17.62 3.07
CA SER A 8 -30.09 17.93 3.41
C SER A 8 -30.03 18.34 4.88
N SER A 9 -30.29 17.41 5.80
CA SER A 9 -29.97 17.56 7.24
C SER A 9 -29.97 16.27 8.06
N LEU A 10 -30.19 15.07 7.50
CA LEU A 10 -30.32 13.84 8.31
C LEU A 10 -29.25 12.75 8.14
N TYR A 11 -28.23 12.95 7.31
CA TYR A 11 -27.16 11.95 7.12
C TYR A 11 -25.92 12.14 8.02
N VAL A 12 -25.87 13.22 8.82
CA VAL A 12 -24.71 13.50 9.70
C VAL A 12 -24.88 12.91 11.11
N ILE A 13 -26.10 12.57 11.54
CA ILE A 13 -26.35 12.04 12.90
C ILE A 13 -26.29 10.51 12.95
N LEU A 14 -26.58 9.81 11.85
CA LEU A 14 -26.56 8.33 11.81
C LEU A 14 -25.17 7.71 11.57
N TYR A 15 -24.15 8.51 11.20
CA TYR A 15 -22.76 8.05 11.13
C TYR A 15 -22.01 8.20 12.47
N VAL A 16 -22.57 8.94 13.42
CA VAL A 16 -21.99 9.17 14.75
C VAL A 16 -22.36 8.06 15.75
N LEU A 17 -23.37 7.24 15.45
CA LEU A 17 -23.90 6.25 16.40
C LEU A 17 -23.59 4.77 16.07
N ASN A 18 -22.76 4.46 15.07
CA ASN A 18 -22.38 3.07 14.76
C ASN A 18 -20.86 2.79 14.72
N ALA A 19 -20.06 3.65 15.36
CA ALA A 19 -18.60 3.45 15.51
C ALA A 19 -18.15 3.22 16.96
N CYS A 20 -19.08 2.98 17.89
CA CYS A 20 -18.75 2.50 19.22
C CYS A 20 -18.67 0.98 19.21
N HIS A 21 -17.52 0.44 18.79
CA HIS A 21 -16.91 -0.80 19.30
C HIS A 21 -15.68 -1.17 18.47
N VAL A 22 -14.61 -0.37 18.58
CA VAL A 22 -13.23 -0.88 18.54
C VAL A 22 -12.41 -0.09 19.57
N SER A 23 -12.01 -0.80 20.62
CA SER A 23 -11.09 -0.47 21.73
C SER A 23 -10.34 0.87 21.69
N SER A 24 -10.65 1.71 22.69
CA SER A 24 -9.82 2.65 23.47
C SER A 24 -8.59 3.32 22.81
N ASP A 25 -8.70 4.65 22.70
CA ASP A 25 -7.70 5.67 22.35
C ASP A 25 -7.43 5.99 20.87
N ALA A 26 -8.50 6.29 20.12
CA ALA A 26 -8.41 7.06 18.87
C ALA A 26 -9.32 8.32 18.74
N PRO A 27 -9.44 9.26 19.72
CA PRO A 27 -10.17 10.52 19.47
C PRO A 27 -9.47 11.69 18.73
N PRO A 28 -8.13 11.94 18.74
CA PRO A 28 -7.62 13.20 18.17
C PRO A 28 -7.40 13.21 16.65
N ALA A 29 -7.14 12.05 16.03
CA ALA A 29 -6.68 11.99 14.64
C ALA A 29 -7.79 12.25 13.61
N MET A 30 -8.96 11.66 13.83
CA MET A 30 -10.10 11.77 12.91
C MET A 30 -10.73 13.16 12.96
N GLU A 31 -10.84 13.78 14.13
CA GLU A 31 -11.26 15.17 14.25
C GLU A 31 -10.30 16.12 13.52
N LEU A 32 -8.99 15.88 13.62
CA LEU A 32 -7.97 16.68 12.95
C LEU A 32 -8.06 16.57 11.41
N ILE A 33 -8.30 15.36 10.90
CA ILE A 33 -8.51 15.12 9.46
C ILE A 33 -9.81 15.77 8.99
N GLN A 34 -10.92 15.61 9.73
CA GLN A 34 -12.20 16.21 9.40
C GLN A 34 -12.14 17.74 9.41
N ASP A 35 -11.50 18.32 10.43
CA ASP A 35 -11.30 19.77 10.54
C ASP A 35 -10.38 20.29 9.43
N PHE A 36 -9.33 19.53 9.05
CA PHE A 36 -8.52 19.83 7.87
C PHE A 36 -9.36 19.83 6.58
N LEU A 37 -10.13 18.77 6.32
CA LEU A 37 -10.99 18.66 5.13
C LEU A 37 -12.03 19.78 5.08
N LYS A 38 -12.65 20.10 6.23
CA LYS A 38 -13.59 21.22 6.38
C LYS A 38 -12.92 22.56 6.05
N ARG A 39 -11.71 22.82 6.55
CA ARG A 39 -10.97 24.05 6.29
C ARG A 39 -10.51 24.20 4.84
N VAL A 40 -10.14 23.10 4.17
CA VAL A 40 -9.82 23.10 2.73
C VAL A 40 -11.08 23.48 1.94
N SER A 41 -12.23 22.87 2.25
CA SER A 41 -13.52 23.18 1.61
C SER A 41 -13.95 24.64 1.79
N LEU A 42 -13.81 25.19 3.01
CA LEU A 42 -14.16 26.58 3.33
C LEU A 42 -13.32 27.64 2.59
N ARG A 43 -12.16 27.26 2.02
CA ARG A 43 -11.28 28.17 1.26
C ARG A 43 -11.55 28.16 -0.25
N GLY A 44 -12.72 27.72 -0.68
CA GLY A 44 -13.12 27.69 -2.10
C GLY A 44 -12.45 26.57 -2.90
N VAL A 45 -11.66 25.71 -2.26
CA VAL A 45 -11.21 24.45 -2.87
C VAL A 45 -12.38 23.47 -2.77
N HIS A 46 -13.31 23.57 -3.70
CA HIS A 46 -14.41 22.62 -3.85
C HIS A 46 -13.82 21.28 -4.27
N TYR A 47 -13.61 20.40 -3.29
CA TYR A 47 -13.14 19.05 -3.57
C TYR A 47 -14.33 18.19 -3.98
N ARG A 48 -14.43 17.88 -5.28
CA ARG A 48 -15.28 16.80 -5.76
C ARG A 48 -14.48 15.51 -5.58
N GLU A 49 -15.00 14.57 -4.79
CA GLU A 49 -14.43 13.22 -4.74
C GLU A 49 -14.53 12.61 -6.15
N GLU A 50 -13.39 12.51 -6.83
CA GLU A 50 -13.28 11.76 -8.09
C GLU A 50 -13.22 10.28 -7.74
N PHE A 51 -14.35 9.59 -7.92
CA PHE A 51 -14.35 8.13 -7.97
C PHE A 51 -13.77 7.71 -9.32
N LEU A 52 -12.55 7.18 -9.33
CA LEU A 52 -11.86 6.75 -10.53
C LEU A 52 -12.44 5.42 -11.01
N TYR A 53 -12.58 4.46 -10.11
CA TYR A 53 -12.95 3.10 -10.50
C TYR A 53 -14.44 2.84 -10.33
N GLY A 54 -15.14 2.69 -11.46
CA GLY A 54 -16.49 2.14 -11.50
C GLY A 54 -16.48 0.63 -11.22
N ASN A 55 -17.42 0.15 -10.40
CA ASN A 55 -17.66 -1.28 -10.22
C ASN A 55 -18.34 -1.85 -11.48
N LYS A 56 -17.54 -2.09 -12.54
CA LYS A 56 -18.02 -2.70 -13.80
C LYS A 56 -18.79 -3.99 -13.50
N ARG A 57 -19.81 -4.29 -14.31
CA ARG A 57 -20.54 -5.56 -14.21
C ARG A 57 -19.54 -6.70 -14.39
N LEU A 58 -19.51 -7.60 -13.41
CA LEU A 58 -18.69 -8.80 -13.46
C LEU A 58 -19.21 -9.73 -14.57
N LEU A 59 -18.29 -10.19 -15.40
CA LEU A 59 -18.48 -11.31 -16.31
C LEU A 59 -18.47 -12.61 -15.50
N ASP A 60 -19.00 -13.68 -16.08
CA ASP A 60 -18.98 -14.99 -15.43
C ASP A 60 -17.58 -15.62 -15.48
N GLU A 61 -16.76 -15.23 -16.47
CA GLU A 61 -15.44 -15.78 -16.70
C GLU A 61 -14.43 -14.75 -17.24
N TYR A 62 -13.20 -14.80 -16.71
CA TYR A 62 -12.04 -13.98 -17.10
C TYR A 62 -10.86 -14.87 -17.52
N ASP A 63 -9.89 -14.33 -18.24
CA ASP A 63 -8.63 -15.05 -18.47
C ASP A 63 -7.81 -15.11 -17.18
N PHE A 64 -7.71 -13.98 -16.50
CA PHE A 64 -6.95 -13.82 -15.27
C PHE A 64 -7.80 -13.16 -14.18
N ILE A 65 -7.76 -13.73 -12.98
CA ILE A 65 -8.32 -13.11 -11.78
C ILE A 65 -7.18 -12.78 -10.82
N ILE A 66 -7.07 -11.53 -10.42
CA ILE A 66 -6.06 -11.03 -9.48
C ILE A 66 -6.76 -10.64 -8.19
N VAL A 67 -6.31 -11.20 -7.07
CA VAL A 67 -6.89 -10.97 -5.74
C VAL A 67 -6.00 -10.03 -4.94
N GLY A 68 -6.50 -8.84 -4.65
CA GLY A 68 -5.80 -7.78 -3.92
C GLY A 68 -5.19 -6.73 -4.86
N ALA A 69 -5.66 -5.49 -4.78
CA ALA A 69 -5.13 -4.35 -5.54
C ALA A 69 -4.00 -3.64 -4.80
N GLY A 70 -3.08 -4.40 -4.21
CA GLY A 70 -1.82 -3.89 -3.66
C GLY A 70 -0.78 -3.58 -4.74
N VAL A 71 0.50 -3.47 -4.35
CA VAL A 71 1.61 -3.21 -5.29
C VAL A 71 1.67 -4.28 -6.38
N GLY A 72 1.82 -5.55 -6.00
CA GLY A 72 1.89 -6.67 -6.95
C GLY A 72 0.66 -6.76 -7.84
N GLY A 73 -0.54 -6.66 -7.24
CA GLY A 73 -1.79 -6.78 -7.98
C GLY A 73 -2.02 -5.66 -9.00
N CYS A 74 -1.69 -4.40 -8.65
CA CYS A 74 -1.78 -3.28 -9.60
C CYS A 74 -0.80 -3.46 -10.78
N VAL A 75 0.44 -3.88 -10.51
CA VAL A 75 1.46 -4.10 -11.53
C VAL A 75 1.06 -5.24 -12.46
N VAL A 76 0.66 -6.38 -11.92
CA VAL A 76 0.24 -7.56 -12.68
C VAL A 76 -1.00 -7.24 -13.52
N ALA A 77 -1.99 -6.55 -12.96
CA ALA A 77 -3.18 -6.13 -13.70
C ALA A 77 -2.83 -5.20 -14.87
N HIS A 78 -1.94 -4.24 -14.66
CA HIS A 78 -1.45 -3.36 -15.73
C HIS A 78 -0.77 -4.17 -16.84
N ARG A 79 0.12 -5.12 -16.51
CA ARG A 79 0.88 -5.89 -17.50
C ARG A 79 0.01 -6.89 -18.26
N LEU A 80 -0.83 -7.67 -17.57
CA LEU A 80 -1.71 -8.63 -18.25
C LEU A 80 -2.72 -7.93 -19.17
N SER A 81 -3.24 -6.77 -18.76
CA SER A 81 -4.19 -6.01 -19.59
C SER A 81 -3.54 -5.27 -20.78
N GLU A 82 -2.21 -5.29 -20.93
CA GLU A 82 -1.55 -4.81 -22.16
C GLU A 82 -1.93 -5.67 -23.38
N VAL A 83 -2.31 -6.95 -23.15
CA VAL A 83 -2.79 -7.84 -24.21
C VAL A 83 -4.30 -7.66 -24.38
N PRO A 84 -4.79 -7.05 -25.49
CA PRO A 84 -6.19 -6.66 -25.61
C PRO A 84 -7.18 -7.84 -25.62
N SER A 85 -6.73 -9.03 -26.02
CA SER A 85 -7.55 -10.24 -26.07
C SER A 85 -7.78 -10.87 -24.70
N TRP A 86 -6.98 -10.53 -23.68
CA TRP A 86 -7.12 -11.06 -22.33
C TRP A 86 -8.06 -10.22 -21.49
N LYS A 87 -9.09 -10.86 -20.93
CA LYS A 87 -10.01 -10.27 -19.95
C LYS A 87 -9.42 -10.43 -18.56
N VAL A 88 -9.12 -9.32 -17.88
CA VAL A 88 -8.47 -9.30 -16.57
C VAL A 88 -9.42 -8.73 -15.52
N LEU A 89 -9.58 -9.45 -14.41
CA LEU A 89 -10.32 -8.98 -13.24
C LEU A 89 -9.35 -8.72 -12.08
N LEU A 90 -9.37 -7.50 -11.53
CA LEU A 90 -8.68 -7.13 -10.31
C LEU A 90 -9.71 -6.89 -9.19
N ILE A 91 -9.58 -7.61 -8.08
CA ILE A 91 -10.53 -7.60 -6.97
C ILE A 91 -9.89 -6.99 -5.72
N GLU A 92 -10.53 -5.99 -5.11
CA GLU A 92 -10.07 -5.32 -3.91
C GLU A 92 -11.16 -5.23 -2.82
N ALA A 93 -10.77 -5.51 -1.58
CA ALA A 93 -11.66 -5.51 -0.44
C ALA A 93 -11.95 -4.09 0.10
N GLY A 94 -11.01 -3.16 -0.05
CA GLY A 94 -11.16 -1.76 0.34
C GLY A 94 -11.71 -0.85 -0.75
N ASP A 95 -11.79 0.44 -0.42
CA ASP A 95 -12.18 1.51 -1.34
C ASP A 95 -10.94 2.05 -2.09
N GLU A 96 -11.15 2.94 -3.05
CA GLU A 96 -10.05 3.64 -3.73
C GLU A 96 -9.44 4.75 -2.89
N ASP A 97 -8.20 5.16 -3.21
CA ASP A 97 -7.52 6.25 -2.54
C ASP A 97 -8.16 7.62 -2.85
N ARG A 98 -8.01 8.59 -1.95
CA ARG A 98 -8.63 9.93 -2.03
C ARG A 98 -7.57 11.02 -1.99
N ILE A 99 -7.91 12.26 -2.34
CA ILE A 99 -6.91 13.36 -2.31
C ILE A 99 -6.22 13.52 -0.97
N PHE A 100 -6.92 13.24 0.13
CA PHE A 100 -6.33 13.44 1.45
C PHE A 100 -5.23 12.43 1.73
N THR A 101 -5.26 11.25 1.08
CA THR A 101 -4.18 10.26 1.16
C THR A 101 -2.96 10.68 0.35
N ASP A 102 -3.05 11.72 -0.48
CA ASP A 102 -1.91 12.28 -1.22
C ASP A 102 -0.90 13.00 -0.30
N LEU A 103 -1.31 13.37 0.92
CA LEU A 103 -0.55 14.19 1.86
C LEU A 103 0.45 13.36 2.68
N VAL A 104 1.65 13.17 2.14
CA VAL A 104 2.73 12.35 2.73
C VAL A 104 2.99 12.65 4.21
N LEU A 105 2.97 13.92 4.61
CA LEU A 105 3.31 14.37 5.97
C LEU A 105 2.38 13.81 7.07
N ILE A 106 1.14 13.45 6.72
CA ILE A 106 0.17 12.89 7.67
C ILE A 106 -0.05 11.38 7.48
N SER A 107 0.91 10.71 6.82
CA SER A 107 0.84 9.27 6.51
C SER A 107 0.54 8.38 7.70
N HIS A 108 1.12 8.67 8.87
CA HIS A 108 0.87 7.91 10.10
C HIS A 108 -0.58 7.98 10.56
N TYR A 109 -1.31 9.05 10.24
CA TYR A 109 -2.73 9.13 10.60
C TYR A 109 -3.63 8.26 9.73
N TYR A 110 -3.19 7.88 8.53
CA TYR A 110 -3.99 7.01 7.65
C TYR A 110 -4.18 5.61 8.24
N GLN A 111 -3.32 5.19 9.17
CA GLN A 111 -3.45 3.93 9.89
C GLN A 111 -4.72 3.88 10.78
N PHE A 112 -5.29 5.03 11.12
CA PHE A 112 -6.54 5.14 11.89
C PHE A 112 -7.78 5.28 11.00
N THR A 113 -7.64 5.11 9.69
CA THR A 113 -8.73 5.21 8.72
C THR A 113 -9.12 3.82 8.20
N PRO A 114 -10.26 3.69 7.49
CA PRO A 114 -10.66 2.42 6.86
C PRO A 114 -9.66 1.85 5.83
N TYR A 115 -8.63 2.62 5.44
CA TYR A 115 -7.53 2.15 4.61
C TYR A 115 -6.55 1.22 5.33
N ASN A 116 -6.74 0.93 6.61
CA ASN A 116 -5.93 -0.02 7.35
C ASN A 116 -6.75 -1.27 7.71
N TRP A 117 -6.20 -2.46 7.47
CA TRP A 117 -6.76 -3.72 7.99
C TRP A 117 -6.70 -3.81 9.51
N GLY A 118 -5.72 -3.14 10.14
CA GLY A 118 -5.60 -3.07 11.60
C GLY A 118 -5.14 -4.37 12.24
N PHE A 119 -4.25 -5.13 11.58
CA PHE A 119 -3.71 -6.34 12.17
C PHE A 119 -2.93 -6.04 13.44
N LYS A 120 -3.01 -6.99 14.38
CA LYS A 120 -2.22 -7.01 15.61
C LYS A 120 -1.58 -8.38 15.73
N THR A 121 -0.40 -8.43 16.31
CA THR A 121 0.21 -9.72 16.67
C THR A 121 -0.60 -10.37 17.79
N THR A 122 -0.38 -11.66 18.05
CA THR A 122 -0.65 -12.24 19.37
C THR A 122 0.20 -11.52 20.44
N PRO A 123 -0.11 -11.63 21.74
CA PRO A 123 0.74 -11.07 22.80
C PRO A 123 2.19 -11.54 22.65
N GLN A 124 3.13 -10.59 22.64
CA GLN A 124 4.54 -10.83 22.42
C GLN A 124 5.27 -10.98 23.76
N LYS A 125 6.31 -11.83 23.77
CA LYS A 125 7.16 -12.06 24.96
C LYS A 125 8.35 -11.11 25.02
N ASN A 126 8.89 -10.72 23.87
CA ASN A 126 10.16 -10.00 23.74
C ASN A 126 10.06 -8.68 22.94
N ALA A 127 8.87 -8.30 22.50
CA ALA A 127 8.64 -7.11 21.67
C ALA A 127 7.36 -6.42 22.14
N CYS A 128 7.22 -5.11 21.85
CA CYS A 128 5.98 -4.37 22.09
C CYS A 128 5.44 -4.43 23.53
N LEU A 129 6.29 -4.68 24.52
CA LEU A 129 5.92 -4.83 25.94
C LEU A 129 5.32 -3.56 26.57
N GLY A 130 5.55 -2.41 25.94
CA GLY A 130 4.95 -1.13 26.32
C GLY A 130 3.62 -0.81 25.62
N LEU A 131 3.11 -1.70 24.76
CA LEU A 131 1.84 -1.53 24.05
C LEU A 131 0.71 -2.29 24.76
N PRO A 132 -0.57 -1.87 24.60
CA PRO A 132 -1.70 -2.57 25.18
C PRO A 132 -1.68 -4.08 24.85
N ASN A 133 -1.82 -4.91 25.90
CA ASN A 133 -1.78 -6.37 25.82
C ASN A 133 -0.49 -6.97 25.21
N ASN A 134 0.62 -6.22 25.21
CA ASN A 134 1.89 -6.61 24.61
C ASN A 134 1.77 -6.96 23.11
N GLN A 135 0.83 -6.33 22.39
CA GLN A 135 0.59 -6.60 20.98
C GLN A 135 1.21 -5.52 20.10
N CYS A 136 1.96 -5.94 19.08
CA CYS A 136 2.44 -5.02 18.05
C CYS A 136 1.29 -4.67 17.10
N LEU A 137 1.25 -3.40 16.68
CA LEU A 137 0.35 -2.94 15.60
C LEU A 137 1.03 -3.17 14.26
N TRP A 138 0.37 -3.91 13.37
CA TRP A 138 0.87 -4.21 12.02
C TRP A 138 -0.08 -3.63 10.96
N PRO A 139 0.09 -2.35 10.60
CA PRO A 139 -0.76 -1.72 9.61
C PRO A 139 -0.56 -2.37 8.24
N GLN A 140 -1.65 -2.75 7.60
CA GLN A 140 -1.65 -3.21 6.21
C GLN A 140 -2.71 -2.43 5.43
N GLY A 141 -2.34 -1.92 4.26
CA GLY A 141 -3.27 -1.16 3.44
C GLY A 141 -4.45 -2.00 2.94
N LYS A 142 -5.64 -1.41 3.00
CA LYS A 142 -6.92 -1.95 2.54
C LYS A 142 -7.55 -0.96 1.56
N GLY A 143 -7.39 -1.21 0.27
CA GLY A 143 -7.88 -0.30 -0.77
C GLY A 143 -7.12 -0.43 -2.08
N VAL A 144 -7.60 0.24 -3.12
CA VAL A 144 -7.01 0.20 -4.46
C VAL A 144 -5.68 0.98 -4.43
N GLY A 145 -4.56 0.26 -4.35
CA GLY A 145 -3.22 0.75 -4.07
C GLY A 145 -2.55 0.04 -2.88
N GLY A 146 -3.31 -0.67 -2.05
CA GLY A 146 -2.84 -1.40 -0.87
C GLY A 146 -2.03 -0.55 0.10
N SER A 147 -0.95 -1.09 0.67
CA SER A 147 -0.13 -0.38 1.66
C SER A 147 0.54 0.89 1.12
N THR A 148 0.61 1.10 -0.20
CA THR A 148 1.12 2.37 -0.75
C THR A 148 0.23 3.57 -0.41
N ILE A 149 -1.02 3.34 -0.02
CA ILE A 149 -1.94 4.38 0.46
C ILE A 149 -1.50 4.93 1.83
N ILE A 150 -0.92 4.06 2.68
CA ILE A 150 -0.64 4.36 4.10
C ILE A 150 0.84 4.37 4.48
N ASN A 151 1.75 3.98 3.58
CA ASN A 151 3.19 3.90 3.87
C ASN A 151 3.86 5.29 3.97
N GLY A 152 5.14 5.30 4.38
CA GLY A 152 5.96 6.52 4.47
C GLY A 152 6.55 7.03 3.16
N ASN A 153 6.16 6.49 1.99
CA ASN A 153 6.68 6.83 0.66
C ASN A 153 8.18 6.65 0.41
N ILE A 154 8.94 6.11 1.37
CA ILE A 154 10.37 5.84 1.22
C ILE A 154 10.58 4.86 0.05
N PHE A 155 11.47 5.22 -0.87
CA PHE A 155 11.91 4.37 -1.96
C PHE A 155 13.31 3.85 -1.67
N THR A 156 13.42 2.54 -1.47
CA THR A 156 14.68 1.83 -1.20
C THR A 156 14.66 0.49 -1.92
N ARG A 157 15.82 0.07 -2.44
CA ARG A 157 16.07 -1.24 -3.03
C ARG A 157 16.86 -2.11 -2.06
N GLY A 158 16.74 -3.43 -2.18
CA GLY A 158 17.61 -4.37 -1.47
C GLY A 158 19.03 -4.33 -2.00
N PHE A 159 19.98 -4.87 -1.24
CA PHE A 159 21.36 -5.04 -1.68
C PHE A 159 21.47 -6.23 -2.65
N PRO A 160 22.49 -6.27 -3.52
CA PRO A 160 22.67 -7.38 -4.44
C PRO A 160 22.69 -8.76 -3.77
N ASN A 161 23.28 -8.85 -2.59
CA ASN A 161 23.37 -10.12 -1.84
C ASN A 161 22.00 -10.63 -1.42
N ASP A 162 21.01 -9.76 -1.14
CA ASP A 162 19.66 -10.17 -0.76
C ASP A 162 19.01 -11.01 -1.88
N PHE A 163 19.24 -10.61 -3.14
CA PHE A 163 18.68 -11.27 -4.32
C PHE A 163 19.51 -12.47 -4.78
N ASN A 164 20.84 -12.34 -4.73
CA ASN A 164 21.73 -13.46 -5.06
C ASN A 164 21.55 -14.62 -4.07
N GLU A 165 21.23 -14.32 -2.80
CA GLU A 165 20.84 -15.34 -1.82
C GLU A 165 19.55 -16.05 -2.25
N TRP A 166 18.52 -15.32 -2.70
CA TRP A 166 17.28 -15.94 -3.21
C TRP A 166 17.54 -16.92 -4.35
N GLU A 167 18.38 -16.55 -5.31
CA GLU A 167 18.76 -17.45 -6.40
C GLU A 167 19.53 -18.67 -5.88
N SER A 168 20.47 -18.47 -4.95
CA SER A 168 21.23 -19.58 -4.35
C SER A 168 20.34 -20.58 -3.57
N LEU A 169 19.20 -20.12 -3.06
CA LEU A 169 18.17 -20.94 -2.42
C LEU A 169 17.26 -21.68 -3.43
N GLY A 170 17.58 -21.61 -4.73
CA GLY A 170 16.87 -22.31 -5.80
C GLY A 170 15.84 -21.47 -6.56
N ASN A 171 15.73 -20.17 -6.30
CA ASN A 171 14.81 -19.28 -7.04
C ASN A 171 15.51 -18.74 -8.29
N THR A 172 15.70 -19.60 -9.30
CA THR A 172 16.36 -19.23 -10.56
C THR A 172 15.74 -17.98 -11.21
N GLY A 173 16.58 -17.05 -11.65
CA GLY A 173 16.13 -15.80 -12.28
C GLY A 173 15.74 -14.70 -11.29
N TRP A 174 16.09 -14.86 -10.01
CA TRP A 174 15.92 -13.86 -8.95
C TRP A 174 17.24 -13.25 -8.46
N SER A 175 18.33 -13.43 -9.21
CA SER A 175 19.60 -12.73 -8.97
C SER A 175 19.45 -11.20 -9.00
N PHE A 176 20.42 -10.47 -8.47
CA PHE A 176 20.40 -9.01 -8.53
C PHE A 176 20.35 -8.50 -9.98
N ASP A 177 21.13 -9.10 -10.87
CA ASP A 177 21.17 -8.72 -12.29
C ASP A 177 19.82 -8.95 -12.97
N ASP A 178 19.12 -10.02 -12.60
CA ASP A 178 17.78 -10.30 -13.09
C ASP A 178 16.73 -9.32 -12.58
N VAL A 179 16.78 -8.92 -11.31
CA VAL A 179 15.78 -7.98 -10.77
C VAL A 179 16.09 -6.52 -11.12
N LEU A 180 17.36 -6.17 -11.35
CA LEU A 180 17.79 -4.81 -11.70
C LEU A 180 17.08 -4.30 -12.96
N LYS A 181 16.88 -5.17 -13.96
CA LYS A 181 16.13 -4.82 -15.17
C LYS A 181 14.69 -4.37 -14.85
N TYR A 182 14.06 -4.96 -13.84
CA TYR A 182 12.72 -4.59 -13.40
C TYR A 182 12.69 -3.35 -12.51
N PHE A 183 13.68 -3.18 -11.63
CA PHE A 183 13.86 -1.93 -10.88
C PHE A 183 13.93 -0.73 -11.82
N LYS A 184 14.76 -0.83 -12.86
CA LYS A 184 14.85 0.19 -13.91
C LYS A 184 13.55 0.30 -14.71
N LYS A 185 12.88 -0.82 -15.05
CA LYS A 185 11.65 -0.78 -15.85
C LYS A 185 10.53 0.02 -15.20
N PHE A 186 10.34 -0.07 -13.89
CA PHE A 186 9.27 0.68 -13.23
C PHE A 186 9.67 2.09 -12.81
N GLU A 187 10.96 2.35 -12.60
CA GLU A 187 11.43 3.61 -12.06
C GLU A 187 11.38 4.74 -13.09
N ARG A 188 10.86 5.88 -12.63
CA ARG A 188 11.08 7.20 -13.21
C ARG A 188 11.77 8.05 -12.15
N ILE A 189 13.10 8.05 -12.19
CA ILE A 189 13.91 8.93 -11.35
C ILE A 189 13.72 10.37 -11.84
N ASN A 190 13.37 11.25 -10.93
CA ASN A 190 13.21 12.69 -11.14
C ASN A 190 14.08 13.43 -10.11
N ILE A 191 15.35 13.04 -10.07
CA ILE A 191 16.39 13.58 -9.20
C ILE A 191 17.57 13.95 -10.13
N PRO A 192 17.78 15.24 -10.43
CA PRO A 192 18.74 15.67 -11.45
C PRO A 192 20.14 15.07 -11.30
N GLU A 193 20.60 14.92 -10.06
CA GLU A 193 21.93 14.38 -9.75
C GLU A 193 22.08 12.89 -10.07
N LEU A 194 20.97 12.15 -10.19
CA LEU A 194 20.95 10.71 -10.47
C LEU A 194 20.58 10.39 -11.93
N ASN A 195 20.11 11.38 -12.70
CA ASN A 195 19.66 11.18 -14.08
C ASN A 195 20.77 10.70 -15.02
N SER A 196 22.04 10.99 -14.72
CA SER A 196 23.19 10.54 -15.52
C SER A 196 23.57 9.08 -15.27
N ASP A 197 23.17 8.49 -14.13
CA ASP A 197 23.42 7.08 -13.83
C ASP A 197 22.40 6.19 -14.54
N THR A 198 22.67 5.95 -15.82
CA THR A 198 21.86 5.04 -16.64
C THR A 198 22.14 3.57 -16.36
N VAL A 199 23.15 3.25 -15.53
CA VAL A 199 23.47 1.87 -15.14
C VAL A 199 22.41 1.39 -14.16
N TYR A 200 22.14 2.16 -13.11
CA TYR A 200 21.24 1.76 -12.02
C TYR A 200 19.89 2.48 -12.02
N HIS A 201 19.75 3.60 -12.73
CA HIS A 201 18.49 4.33 -12.79
C HIS A 201 17.85 4.37 -14.18
N ASN A 202 16.57 4.72 -14.19
CA ASN A 202 15.81 4.99 -15.41
C ASN A 202 14.84 6.16 -15.19
N THR A 203 14.61 6.94 -16.25
CA THR A 203 13.76 8.13 -16.23
C THR A 203 12.40 7.92 -16.92
N ASN A 204 12.14 6.73 -17.45
CA ASN A 204 10.99 6.46 -18.33
C ASN A 204 9.88 5.60 -17.70
N GLY A 205 10.09 5.05 -16.50
CA GLY A 205 9.12 4.19 -15.85
C GLY A 205 7.81 4.87 -15.42
N LEU A 206 6.94 4.10 -14.78
CA LEU A 206 5.62 4.54 -14.33
C LEU A 206 5.63 5.12 -12.91
N LEU A 207 6.57 4.67 -12.07
CA LEU A 207 6.68 5.08 -10.67
C LEU A 207 7.63 6.27 -10.54
N ASN A 208 7.08 7.45 -10.25
CA ASN A 208 7.86 8.65 -10.02
C ASN A 208 8.61 8.55 -8.68
N VAL A 209 9.93 8.79 -8.72
CA VAL A 209 10.82 8.84 -7.56
C VAL A 209 11.51 10.19 -7.56
N GLU A 210 11.28 11.00 -6.54
CA GLU A 210 11.88 12.33 -6.39
C GLU A 210 12.16 12.65 -4.92
N TYR A 211 12.90 13.72 -4.67
CA TYR A 211 12.99 14.29 -3.33
C TYR A 211 11.73 15.06 -2.98
N SER A 212 11.36 15.06 -1.68
CA SER A 212 10.32 15.94 -1.16
C SER A 212 10.62 17.40 -1.54
N PRO A 213 9.65 18.14 -2.13
CA PRO A 213 9.83 19.56 -2.46
C PRO A 213 10.10 20.43 -1.23
N TYR A 214 9.59 20.02 -0.06
CA TYR A 214 9.89 20.65 1.21
C TYR A 214 10.91 19.81 1.99
N LYS A 215 11.99 20.47 2.44
CA LYS A 215 13.00 19.91 3.34
C LYS A 215 13.16 20.87 4.52
N SER A 216 13.20 20.32 5.74
CA SER A 216 13.49 21.15 6.92
C SER A 216 15.00 21.38 7.04
N LYS A 217 15.42 22.47 7.69
CA LYS A 217 16.84 22.75 7.97
C LYS A 217 17.53 21.64 8.77
N LEU A 218 16.77 20.81 9.50
CA LEU A 218 17.31 19.64 10.20
C LEU A 218 17.92 18.62 9.23
N SER A 219 17.38 18.49 8.01
CA SER A 219 17.93 17.57 7.00
C SER A 219 19.35 17.95 6.64
N ASP A 220 19.62 19.23 6.41
CA ASP A 220 20.95 19.73 6.05
C ASP A 220 21.92 19.64 7.23
N ILE A 221 21.44 19.94 8.44
CA ILE A 221 22.22 19.77 9.68
C ILE A 221 22.61 18.31 9.86
N PHE A 222 21.67 17.38 9.69
CA PHE A 222 21.91 15.94 9.86
C PHE A 222 22.96 15.42 8.85
N LEU A 223 22.86 15.82 7.58
CA LEU A 223 23.85 15.47 6.55
C LEU A 223 25.21 16.16 6.74
N LYS A 224 25.25 17.32 7.41
CA LYS A 224 26.51 17.97 7.77
C LYS A 224 27.18 17.23 8.92
N SER A 225 26.42 16.87 9.95
CA SER A 225 26.91 16.11 11.10
C SER A 225 27.43 14.73 10.71
N SER A 226 26.86 14.06 9.70
CA SER A 226 27.40 12.80 9.22
C SER A 226 28.81 12.93 8.63
N LYS A 227 29.15 14.08 8.02
CA LYS A 227 30.49 14.36 7.51
C LYS A 227 31.52 14.54 8.61
N GLU A 228 31.12 15.11 9.75
CA GLU A 228 31.98 15.24 10.94
C GLU A 228 32.35 13.86 11.51
N LEU A 229 31.49 12.85 11.30
CA LEU A 229 31.74 11.45 11.63
C LEU A 229 32.50 10.68 10.53
N GLY A 230 32.94 11.35 9.46
CA GLY A 230 33.68 10.74 8.36
C GLY A 230 32.82 10.07 7.28
N TYR A 231 31.50 10.21 7.32
CA TYR A 231 30.60 9.64 6.30
C TYR A 231 30.33 10.60 5.14
N THR A 232 30.10 10.05 3.96
CA THR A 232 29.73 10.79 2.75
C THR A 232 28.24 10.71 2.48
N ASN A 233 27.77 11.65 1.65
CA ASN A 233 26.44 11.56 1.08
C ASN A 233 26.47 10.59 -0.11
N ILE A 234 25.55 9.64 -0.16
CA ILE A 234 25.51 8.57 -1.17
C ILE A 234 24.12 8.46 -1.81
N ASP A 235 24.06 7.79 -2.95
CA ASP A 235 22.82 7.22 -3.45
C ASP A 235 22.67 5.79 -2.93
N TYR A 236 21.91 5.61 -1.85
CA TYR A 236 21.71 4.29 -1.24
C TYR A 236 20.98 3.27 -2.13
N ASN A 237 20.48 3.66 -3.31
CA ASN A 237 19.92 2.75 -4.31
C ASN A 237 20.95 2.30 -5.37
N ASN A 238 22.17 2.84 -5.33
CA ASN A 238 23.31 2.37 -6.10
C ASN A 238 24.02 1.23 -5.32
N PRO A 239 24.10 0.00 -5.89
CA PRO A 239 24.66 -1.15 -5.19
C PRO A 239 26.16 -1.01 -4.84
N ASN A 240 26.86 -0.05 -5.44
CA ASN A 240 28.26 0.23 -5.14
C ASN A 240 28.45 1.13 -3.90
N THR A 241 27.38 1.68 -3.33
CA THR A 241 27.46 2.51 -2.13
C THR A 241 26.85 1.77 -0.93
N LYS A 242 27.71 1.33 -0.01
CA LYS A 242 27.28 0.47 1.12
C LYS A 242 27.04 1.22 2.42
N ILE A 243 27.81 2.28 2.68
CA ILE A 243 27.78 3.01 3.95
C ILE A 243 27.80 4.50 3.65
N GLY A 244 26.82 5.23 4.18
CA GLY A 244 26.71 6.68 4.00
C GLY A 244 25.34 7.20 4.39
N PHE A 245 25.12 8.47 4.11
CA PHE A 245 23.88 9.18 4.42
C PHE A 245 23.26 9.72 3.14
N SER A 246 21.95 9.95 3.13
CA SER A 246 21.29 10.52 1.96
C SER A 246 20.01 11.23 2.31
N ILE A 247 19.54 12.03 1.38
CA ILE A 247 18.17 12.53 1.40
C ILE A 247 17.26 11.37 0.96
N VAL A 248 16.16 11.17 1.68
CA VAL A 248 15.18 10.13 1.35
C VAL A 248 14.62 10.34 -0.06
N GLN A 249 14.84 9.37 -0.94
CA GLN A 249 14.14 9.27 -2.22
C GLN A 249 12.72 8.80 -1.97
N SER A 250 11.74 9.47 -2.55
CA SER A 250 10.33 9.28 -2.22
C SER A 250 9.49 8.95 -3.46
N THR A 251 8.57 8.00 -3.30
CA THR A 251 7.53 7.67 -4.30
C THR A 251 6.43 8.74 -4.32
N ILE A 252 6.76 9.91 -4.85
CA ILE A 252 5.87 11.08 -4.92
C ILE A 252 5.96 11.70 -6.30
N LYS A 253 4.99 12.54 -6.69
CA LYS A 253 5.05 13.38 -7.89
C LYS A 253 4.51 14.76 -7.56
N ASN A 254 5.32 15.79 -7.72
CA ASN A 254 5.01 17.18 -7.33
C ASN A 254 4.54 17.26 -5.87
N GLY A 255 5.22 16.54 -4.97
CA GLY A 255 4.89 16.51 -3.54
C GLY A 255 3.65 15.69 -3.15
N ARG A 256 3.01 15.01 -4.10
CA ARG A 256 1.83 14.15 -3.86
C ARG A 256 2.25 12.68 -3.85
N ARG A 257 1.70 11.88 -2.92
CA ARG A 257 1.89 10.42 -2.87
C ARG A 257 1.60 9.77 -4.23
N MET A 258 2.55 8.99 -4.72
CA MET A 258 2.35 8.10 -5.86
C MET A 258 2.02 6.69 -5.35
N THR A 259 0.73 6.37 -5.27
CA THR A 259 0.27 5.01 -4.95
C THR A 259 0.46 4.06 -6.12
N ALA A 260 0.42 2.75 -5.87
CA ALA A 260 0.46 1.74 -6.93
C ALA A 260 -0.71 1.91 -7.90
N SER A 261 -1.91 2.27 -7.41
CA SER A 261 -3.08 2.56 -8.24
C SER A 261 -2.86 3.78 -9.15
N LYS A 262 -2.29 4.87 -8.62
CA LYS A 262 -1.98 6.07 -9.42
C LYS A 262 -0.91 5.82 -10.48
N ALA A 263 0.10 5.00 -10.18
CA ALA A 263 1.17 4.69 -11.13
C ALA A 263 0.71 3.70 -12.21
N TYR A 264 -0.06 2.68 -11.85
CA TYR A 264 -0.33 1.53 -12.73
C TYR A 264 -1.78 1.37 -13.18
N LEU A 265 -2.77 1.93 -12.49
CA LEU A 265 -4.19 1.73 -12.86
C LEU A 265 -4.81 3.00 -13.43
N LYS A 266 -4.54 4.16 -12.82
CA LYS A 266 -5.07 5.45 -13.27
C LYS A 266 -4.76 5.76 -14.75
N PRO A 267 -3.53 5.52 -15.27
CA PRO A 267 -3.23 5.82 -16.67
C PRO A 267 -3.95 4.92 -17.69
N ILE A 268 -4.52 3.80 -17.25
CA ILE A 268 -5.11 2.76 -18.11
C ILE A 268 -6.58 2.51 -17.78
N ILE A 269 -7.23 3.46 -17.12
CA ILE A 269 -8.58 3.31 -16.60
C ILE A 269 -9.62 3.03 -17.68
N ASP A 270 -9.36 3.52 -18.89
CA ASP A 270 -10.22 3.36 -20.06
C ASP A 270 -10.03 2.00 -20.78
N ARG A 271 -9.08 1.16 -20.34
CA ARG A 271 -8.93 -0.19 -20.89
C ARG A 271 -10.22 -0.99 -20.68
N THR A 272 -10.80 -1.43 -21.79
CA THR A 272 -12.07 -2.17 -21.80
C THR A 272 -11.92 -3.59 -21.30
N ASN A 273 -10.74 -4.20 -21.50
CA ASN A 273 -10.40 -5.56 -21.08
C ASN A 273 -9.97 -5.69 -19.61
N LEU A 274 -9.83 -4.58 -18.88
CA LEU A 274 -9.54 -4.56 -17.43
C LEU A 274 -10.79 -4.19 -16.63
N HIS A 275 -11.17 -5.06 -15.71
CA HIS A 275 -12.24 -4.83 -14.73
C HIS A 275 -11.60 -4.69 -13.35
N VAL A 276 -11.77 -3.53 -12.71
CA VAL A 276 -11.38 -3.31 -11.32
C VAL A 276 -12.63 -3.27 -10.48
N ILE A 277 -12.75 -4.15 -9.49
CA ILE A 277 -13.85 -4.14 -8.53
C ILE A 277 -13.32 -3.85 -7.13
N LYS A 278 -13.94 -2.88 -6.47
CA LYS A 278 -13.62 -2.47 -5.10
C LYS A 278 -14.71 -2.90 -4.12
N ASN A 279 -14.46 -2.75 -2.82
CA ASN A 279 -15.39 -3.15 -1.76
C ASN A 279 -15.88 -4.61 -1.90
N SER A 280 -15.00 -5.50 -2.36
CA SER A 280 -15.30 -6.88 -2.72
C SER A 280 -14.25 -7.79 -2.11
N ARG A 281 -14.63 -8.63 -1.15
CA ARG A 281 -13.69 -9.48 -0.41
C ARG A 281 -13.70 -10.89 -0.95
N VAL A 282 -12.59 -11.34 -1.52
CA VAL A 282 -12.39 -12.76 -1.83
C VAL A 282 -12.24 -13.54 -0.52
N VAL A 283 -12.98 -14.63 -0.40
CA VAL A 283 -13.03 -15.47 0.81
C VAL A 283 -12.52 -16.89 0.57
N LYS A 284 -12.48 -17.35 -0.68
CA LYS A 284 -12.00 -18.68 -1.05
C LYS A 284 -11.53 -18.72 -2.51
N ILE A 285 -10.50 -19.50 -2.79
CA ILE A 285 -10.10 -19.92 -4.13
C ILE A 285 -10.80 -21.24 -4.43
N ILE A 286 -11.45 -21.32 -5.58
CA ILE A 286 -12.11 -22.54 -6.05
C ILE A 286 -11.02 -23.41 -6.68
N ILE A 287 -10.65 -24.50 -6.02
CA ILE A 287 -9.61 -25.42 -6.47
C ILE A 287 -10.25 -26.78 -6.72
N ASP A 288 -9.98 -27.35 -7.89
CA ASP A 288 -10.38 -28.71 -8.18
C ASP A 288 -9.58 -29.70 -7.31
N PRO A 289 -10.22 -30.56 -6.49
CA PRO A 289 -9.51 -31.35 -5.49
C PRO A 289 -8.66 -32.47 -6.10
N ILE A 290 -8.87 -32.84 -7.37
CA ILE A 290 -8.16 -33.94 -8.04
C ILE A 290 -6.96 -33.37 -8.82
N SER A 291 -7.22 -32.50 -9.79
CA SER A 291 -6.21 -31.84 -10.62
C SER A 291 -5.42 -30.75 -9.91
N LYS A 292 -5.88 -30.30 -8.73
CA LYS A 292 -5.34 -29.17 -7.96
C LYS A 292 -5.32 -27.85 -8.73
N GLN A 293 -6.08 -27.74 -9.82
CA GLN A 293 -6.16 -26.53 -10.62
C GLN A 293 -7.06 -25.48 -9.95
N ALA A 294 -6.57 -24.25 -9.81
CA ALA A 294 -7.41 -23.11 -9.42
C ALA A 294 -8.34 -22.72 -10.59
N LYS A 295 -9.65 -22.82 -10.37
CA LYS A 295 -10.70 -22.55 -11.37
C LYS A 295 -11.31 -21.15 -11.25
N GLY A 296 -11.14 -20.49 -10.11
CA GLY A 296 -11.79 -19.21 -9.85
C GLY A 296 -11.75 -18.82 -8.38
N VAL A 297 -12.60 -17.88 -8.01
CA VAL A 297 -12.70 -17.37 -6.63
C VAL A 297 -14.16 -17.19 -6.21
N GLU A 298 -14.41 -17.36 -4.91
CA GLU A 298 -15.63 -16.90 -4.25
C GLU A 298 -15.36 -15.56 -3.56
N LEU A 299 -16.22 -14.58 -3.81
CA LEU A 299 -16.15 -13.24 -3.23
C LEU A 299 -17.46 -12.84 -2.56
N VAL A 300 -17.36 -11.98 -1.56
CA VAL A 300 -18.50 -11.33 -0.90
C VAL A 300 -18.49 -9.85 -1.27
N LYS A 301 -19.62 -9.37 -1.82
CA LYS A 301 -19.86 -7.97 -2.15
C LYS A 301 -21.27 -7.59 -1.74
N ASN A 302 -21.41 -6.50 -0.98
CA ASN A 302 -22.69 -6.04 -0.44
C ASN A 302 -23.49 -7.14 0.30
N GLY A 303 -22.79 -8.01 1.05
CA GLY A 303 -23.41 -9.14 1.77
C GLY A 303 -23.74 -10.36 0.91
N HIS A 304 -23.61 -10.27 -0.42
CA HIS A 304 -23.90 -11.39 -1.33
C HIS A 304 -22.61 -12.11 -1.73
N LYS A 305 -22.65 -13.44 -1.65
CA LYS A 305 -21.57 -14.30 -2.16
C LYS A 305 -21.76 -14.51 -3.67
N ARG A 306 -20.66 -14.45 -4.43
CA ARG A 306 -20.62 -14.72 -5.87
C ARG A 306 -19.34 -15.48 -6.24
N SER A 307 -19.46 -16.40 -7.18
CA SER A 307 -18.33 -17.08 -7.81
C SER A 307 -17.97 -16.42 -9.14
N VAL A 308 -16.68 -16.34 -9.44
CA VAL A 308 -16.14 -15.88 -10.72
C VAL A 308 -15.02 -16.82 -11.15
N PHE A 309 -15.03 -17.22 -12.42
CA PHE A 309 -14.11 -18.24 -12.94
C PHE A 309 -12.97 -17.65 -13.78
N ALA A 310 -11.83 -18.33 -13.76
CA ALA A 310 -10.64 -18.00 -14.53
C ALA A 310 -10.35 -19.09 -15.57
N ARG A 311 -10.12 -18.70 -16.83
CA ARG A 311 -9.70 -19.62 -17.91
C ARG A 311 -8.24 -20.02 -17.79
N LYS A 312 -7.39 -19.13 -17.30
CA LYS A 312 -5.94 -19.34 -17.21
C LYS A 312 -5.52 -19.43 -15.75
N GLU A 313 -5.49 -18.31 -15.05
CA GLU A 313 -4.85 -18.25 -13.72
C GLU A 313 -5.62 -17.39 -12.71
N VAL A 314 -5.50 -17.79 -11.45
CA VAL A 314 -5.85 -16.98 -10.28
C VAL A 314 -4.54 -16.55 -9.61
N ILE A 315 -4.32 -15.24 -9.50
CA ILE A 315 -3.10 -14.64 -8.98
C ILE A 315 -3.40 -13.99 -7.63
N VAL A 316 -2.80 -14.50 -6.55
CA VAL A 316 -2.99 -13.96 -5.20
C VAL A 316 -1.96 -12.87 -4.92
N SER A 317 -2.44 -11.66 -4.63
CA SER A 317 -1.65 -10.45 -4.37
C SER A 317 -2.16 -9.68 -3.15
N SER A 318 -2.68 -10.40 -2.16
CA SER A 318 -3.33 -9.85 -0.96
C SER A 318 -2.33 -9.44 0.15
N GLY A 319 -1.02 -9.47 -0.13
CA GLY A 319 0.04 -9.15 0.83
C GLY A 319 0.35 -10.27 1.83
N ALA A 320 1.39 -10.06 2.65
CA ALA A 320 2.00 -11.11 3.49
C ALA A 320 1.05 -11.73 4.54
N PHE A 321 0.02 -11.01 4.99
CA PHE A 321 -0.97 -11.56 5.95
C PHE A 321 -2.18 -12.22 5.26
N ASN A 322 -2.81 -11.51 4.31
CA ASN A 322 -4.06 -12.00 3.72
C ASN A 322 -3.84 -13.06 2.63
N SER A 323 -2.66 -13.14 2.00
CA SER A 323 -2.36 -14.19 1.01
C SER A 323 -2.28 -15.59 1.64
N PRO A 324 -1.45 -15.85 2.68
CA PRO A 324 -1.44 -17.16 3.33
C PRO A 324 -2.77 -17.48 3.98
N LYS A 325 -3.46 -16.49 4.57
CA LYS A 325 -4.81 -16.68 5.10
C LYS A 325 -5.79 -17.17 4.02
N LEU A 326 -5.78 -16.56 2.84
CA LEU A 326 -6.68 -16.96 1.75
C LEU A 326 -6.35 -18.37 1.24
N LEU A 327 -5.07 -18.70 1.09
CA LEU A 327 -4.62 -20.04 0.70
C LEU A 327 -5.10 -21.09 1.72
N MET A 328 -4.90 -20.84 3.02
CA MET A 328 -5.36 -21.73 4.09
C MET A 328 -6.88 -21.89 4.10
N LEU A 329 -7.64 -20.80 3.96
CA LEU A 329 -9.11 -20.85 3.81
C LEU A 329 -9.58 -21.63 2.57
N SER A 330 -8.69 -21.82 1.59
CA SER A 330 -8.92 -22.57 0.36
C SER A 330 -8.39 -24.00 0.42
N GLY A 331 -7.91 -24.46 1.58
CA GLY A 331 -7.39 -25.81 1.80
C GLY A 331 -5.92 -26.00 1.44
N VAL A 332 -5.15 -24.92 1.23
CA VAL A 332 -3.71 -24.97 0.93
C VAL A 332 -2.93 -24.42 2.13
N GLY A 333 -2.32 -25.30 2.91
CA GLY A 333 -1.63 -24.94 4.16
C GLY A 333 -1.32 -26.15 5.05
N PRO A 334 -0.83 -25.92 6.29
CA PRO A 334 -0.39 -27.01 7.17
C PRO A 334 -1.57 -27.91 7.54
N ARG A 335 -1.48 -29.20 7.23
CA ARG A 335 -2.58 -30.17 7.40
C ARG A 335 -3.21 -30.16 8.78
N GLU A 336 -2.39 -30.19 9.83
CA GLU A 336 -2.86 -30.26 11.22
C GLU A 336 -3.71 -29.02 11.54
N HIS A 337 -3.22 -27.83 11.18
CA HIS A 337 -3.91 -26.57 11.40
C HIS A 337 -5.22 -26.46 10.60
N LEU A 338 -5.22 -26.91 9.35
CA LEU A 338 -6.43 -26.94 8.51
C LEU A 338 -7.49 -27.89 9.09
N THR A 339 -7.05 -29.06 9.55
CA THR A 339 -7.92 -30.09 10.14
C THR A 339 -8.55 -29.61 11.45
N GLU A 340 -7.78 -28.94 12.31
CA GLU A 340 -8.27 -28.32 13.55
C GLU A 340 -9.43 -27.34 13.29
N LEU A 341 -9.37 -26.61 12.17
CA LEU A 341 -10.39 -25.64 11.76
C LEU A 341 -11.51 -26.24 10.90
N GLY A 342 -11.50 -27.55 10.67
CA GLY A 342 -12.49 -28.24 9.83
C GLY A 342 -12.42 -27.87 8.34
N ILE A 343 -11.27 -27.41 7.87
CA ILE A 343 -11.04 -27.03 6.47
C ILE A 343 -10.51 -28.26 5.70
N PRO A 344 -11.18 -28.70 4.61
CA PRO A 344 -10.68 -29.79 3.79
C PRO A 344 -9.30 -29.48 3.21
N VAL A 345 -8.35 -30.39 3.42
CA VAL A 345 -6.97 -30.25 2.94
C VAL A 345 -6.91 -30.57 1.45
N VAL A 346 -6.67 -29.54 0.64
CA VAL A 346 -6.39 -29.66 -0.79
C VAL A 346 -4.92 -29.96 -1.01
N GLN A 347 -4.02 -29.23 -0.32
CA GLN A 347 -2.59 -29.41 -0.43
C GLN A 347 -1.90 -29.03 0.88
N ASP A 348 -1.05 -29.94 1.35
CA ASP A 348 -0.27 -29.78 2.58
C ASP A 348 1.03 -29.03 2.29
N LEU A 349 1.12 -27.79 2.76
CA LEU A 349 2.26 -26.89 2.55
C LEU A 349 2.46 -25.99 3.77
N ARG A 350 3.69 -25.54 4.02
CA ARG A 350 4.06 -24.64 5.12
C ARG A 350 3.61 -23.18 4.89
N VAL A 351 2.37 -22.99 4.47
CA VAL A 351 1.77 -21.66 4.21
C VAL A 351 1.57 -20.94 5.54
N GLY A 352 2.07 -19.71 5.63
CA GLY A 352 2.01 -18.89 6.84
C GLY A 352 3.28 -18.94 7.69
N ASP A 353 4.21 -19.85 7.39
CA ASP A 353 5.53 -19.90 8.01
C ASP A 353 6.48 -18.83 7.45
N ASN A 354 7.65 -18.69 8.08
CA ASN A 354 8.74 -17.81 7.67
C ASN A 354 8.35 -16.33 7.55
N LEU A 355 7.46 -15.85 8.44
CA LEU A 355 7.15 -14.44 8.54
C LEU A 355 8.36 -13.65 9.06
N MET A 356 8.80 -12.67 8.29
CA MET A 356 9.91 -11.77 8.61
C MET A 356 9.41 -10.32 8.64
N GLU A 357 9.98 -9.50 9.52
CA GLU A 357 9.67 -8.08 9.65
C GLU A 357 10.91 -7.32 10.16
N HIS A 358 11.03 -6.05 9.77
CA HIS A 358 12.02 -5.15 10.35
C HIS A 358 11.51 -4.56 11.66
N VAL A 359 12.15 -4.95 12.77
CA VAL A 359 11.83 -4.39 14.09
C VAL A 359 12.32 -2.94 14.15
N ALA A 360 11.39 -2.00 14.35
CA ALA A 360 11.70 -0.59 14.51
C ALA A 360 11.51 -0.14 15.96
N TYR A 361 12.41 0.72 16.45
CA TYR A 361 12.30 1.38 17.74
C TYR A 361 12.15 2.88 17.55
N SER A 362 11.03 3.44 18.03
CA SER A 362 10.65 4.84 17.78
C SER A 362 10.95 5.80 18.95
N ALA A 363 11.66 5.38 19.99
CA ALA A 363 11.69 6.15 21.24
C ALA A 363 12.85 7.16 21.38
N LEU A 364 13.80 7.20 20.44
CA LEU A 364 14.86 8.21 20.48
C LEU A 364 14.31 9.56 19.98
N THR A 365 13.90 10.41 20.91
CA THR A 365 13.36 11.75 20.62
C THR A 365 14.27 12.82 21.21
N PHE A 366 14.55 13.85 20.41
CA PHE A 366 15.37 14.98 20.83
C PHE A 366 14.52 16.25 20.84
N GLY A 367 14.45 16.89 22.00
CA GLY A 367 13.92 18.25 22.10
C GLY A 367 14.89 19.23 21.45
N ILE A 368 14.37 20.15 20.62
CA ILE A 368 15.17 21.23 20.06
C ILE A 368 14.58 22.58 20.43
N ASN A 369 15.42 23.54 20.82
CA ASN A 369 15.02 24.92 21.07
C ASN A 369 15.10 25.77 19.78
N LYS A 370 14.52 25.26 18.68
CA LYS A 370 14.51 25.89 17.36
C LYS A 370 13.16 25.72 16.68
N THR A 371 12.77 26.71 15.87
CA THR A 371 11.43 26.77 15.26
C THR A 371 11.32 26.08 13.90
N PHE A 372 12.45 25.65 13.33
CA PHE A 372 12.52 25.06 11.97
C PHE A 372 12.21 23.56 11.91
N SER A 373 11.86 22.91 13.03
CA SER A 373 11.31 21.55 13.00
C SER A 373 9.90 21.52 12.40
N VAL A 374 9.49 20.35 11.94
CA VAL A 374 8.15 20.08 11.43
C VAL A 374 7.24 19.75 12.61
N VAL A 375 6.28 20.63 12.88
CA VAL A 375 5.26 20.41 13.93
C VAL A 375 3.92 20.19 13.26
N THR A 376 3.42 18.96 13.28
CA THR A 376 2.21 18.53 12.55
C THR A 376 0.98 19.39 12.89
N LYS A 377 0.80 19.72 14.17
CA LYS A 377 -0.29 20.60 14.64
C LYS A 377 -0.22 22.01 14.04
N ARG A 378 0.98 22.56 13.85
CA ARG A 378 1.19 23.88 13.23
C ARG A 378 0.81 23.86 11.74
N LEU A 379 1.20 22.78 11.06
CA LEU A 379 0.97 22.60 9.63
C LEU A 379 -0.52 22.38 9.31
N LEU A 380 -1.22 21.59 10.12
CA LEU A 380 -2.65 21.32 9.94
C LEU A 380 -3.56 22.50 10.34
N ARG A 381 -3.07 23.40 11.20
CA ARG A 381 -3.75 24.67 11.50
C ARG A 381 -3.57 25.73 10.42
N GLN A 382 -2.50 25.66 9.61
CA GLN A 382 -2.22 26.63 8.54
C GLN A 382 -1.75 25.94 7.24
N PRO A 383 -2.57 25.10 6.59
CA PRO A 383 -2.12 24.22 5.51
C PRO A 383 -1.68 24.92 4.21
N ILE A 384 -1.81 26.24 4.11
CA ILE A 384 -1.53 27.03 2.89
C ILE A 384 -0.49 28.14 3.14
N LYS A 385 -0.02 28.35 4.39
CA LYS A 385 0.98 29.39 4.70
C LYS A 385 2.43 28.92 4.62
N THR A 386 2.70 27.69 4.15
CA THR A 386 4.07 27.21 3.94
C THR A 386 4.64 27.56 2.57
N GLY A 387 4.22 28.71 2.02
CA GLY A 387 5.11 29.50 1.17
C GLY A 387 6.16 30.12 2.09
N VAL A 388 7.40 29.74 1.87
CA VAL A 388 8.61 30.28 2.50
C VAL A 388 8.49 31.80 2.71
N LYS A 389 8.78 32.25 3.94
CA LYS A 389 9.54 33.49 4.13
C LYS A 389 10.95 33.12 4.52
#